data_AF-A0A6A6PRH2-F1
#
_entry.id   AF-A0A6A6PRH2-F1
#
_cell.length_a   1.000
_cell.length_b   1.000
_cell.length_c   1.000
_cell.angle_alpha   90.00
_cell.angle_beta   90.00
_cell.angle_gamma   90.00
#
_symmetry.space_group_name_H-M   'P 1'
#
loop_
_entity.id
_entity.type
_entity.pdbx_description
1 polymer ?
#
loop_
_entity_poly.entity_id
_entity_poly.type
_entity_poly.pdbx_seq_one_letter_code
_entity_poly.pdbx_strand_id
1 'polypeptide(L)'
;MYALRSVRIASPTFRQVVARRYASQAPPSHLSGATDNAFNRERQAVKEHAAATSDLWRKLAIYVTVPALILAGVNAWRLWDEHWEHKSHEPPVEERVEYPYMNIRTKNFFWGDGDKTLFWNDKVNHHKKDGE
;
A
#
# COMPACT_ATOMS: atom_id res chain seq x y z
N MET A 1 73.95 -57.21 10.26
CA MET A 1 72.68 -57.76 10.77
C MET A 1 71.55 -56.85 10.33
N TYR A 2 70.57 -57.42 9.63
CA TYR A 2 69.31 -56.78 9.23
C TYR A 2 68.34 -56.70 10.42
N ALA A 3 67.59 -55.59 10.57
CA ALA A 3 66.29 -55.53 11.24
C ALA A 3 65.58 -54.21 10.85
N LEU A 4 64.75 -54.25 9.81
CA LEU A 4 63.28 -54.23 9.86
C LEU A 4 62.65 -52.89 10.30
N ARG A 5 62.17 -52.15 9.29
CA ARG A 5 61.27 -50.98 9.41
C ARG A 5 59.95 -51.41 10.07
N SER A 6 59.61 -50.78 11.19
CA SER A 6 58.25 -50.84 11.75
C SER A 6 57.43 -49.68 11.20
N VAL A 7 56.46 -49.98 10.33
CA VAL A 7 55.44 -49.01 9.91
C VAL A 7 54.37 -48.96 10.98
N ARG A 8 54.26 -47.83 11.69
CA ARG A 8 53.12 -47.58 12.58
C ARG A 8 52.02 -46.91 11.76
N ILE A 9 50.96 -47.66 11.48
CA ILE A 9 49.71 -47.12 10.91
C ILE A 9 48.98 -46.44 12.07
N ALA A 10 48.95 -45.11 12.09
CA ALA A 10 48.14 -44.37 13.03
C ALA A 10 46.68 -44.37 12.54
N SER A 11 45.75 -44.85 13.37
CA SER A 11 44.31 -44.78 13.11
C SER A 11 43.85 -43.32 13.04
N PRO A 12 42.96 -42.93 12.10
CA PRO A 12 42.46 -41.57 12.05
C PRO A 12 41.59 -41.30 13.28
N THR A 13 42.02 -40.36 14.12
CA THR A 13 41.17 -39.76 15.16
C THR A 13 40.04 -39.00 14.46
N PHE A 14 38.84 -39.58 14.46
CA PHE A 14 37.63 -38.84 14.12
C PHE A 14 37.46 -37.70 15.13
N ARG A 15 37.89 -36.49 14.77
CA ARG A 15 37.48 -35.26 15.47
C ARG A 15 35.97 -35.14 15.28
N GLN A 16 35.19 -35.47 16.32
CA GLN A 16 33.81 -35.05 16.38
C GLN A 16 33.79 -33.53 16.37
N VAL A 17 33.51 -32.95 15.20
CA VAL A 17 33.15 -31.54 15.10
C VAL A 17 31.79 -31.42 15.76
N VAL A 18 31.77 -30.99 17.03
CA VAL A 18 30.53 -30.61 17.70
C VAL A 18 29.96 -29.45 16.88
N ALA A 19 29.02 -29.75 15.99
CA ALA A 19 28.25 -28.75 15.29
C ALA A 19 27.53 -27.92 16.36
N ARG A 20 27.95 -26.66 16.55
CA ARG A 20 27.15 -25.66 17.25
C ARG A 20 25.87 -25.50 16.45
N ARG A 21 24.86 -26.29 16.80
CA ARG A 21 23.49 -26.08 16.34
C ARG A 21 23.09 -24.72 16.89
N TYR A 22 23.02 -23.72 16.02
CA TYR A 22 22.29 -22.48 16.29
C TYR A 22 20.80 -22.85 16.36
N ALA A 23 20.39 -23.43 17.49
CA ALA A 23 18.99 -23.55 17.82
C ALA A 23 18.50 -22.15 18.21
N SER A 24 17.97 -21.42 17.24
CA SER A 24 17.14 -20.25 17.52
C SER A 24 15.83 -20.76 18.14
N GLN A 25 15.86 -21.13 19.42
CA GLN A 25 14.64 -21.19 20.20
C GLN A 25 14.01 -19.81 20.14
N ALA A 26 12.73 -19.75 19.76
CA ALA A 26 11.94 -18.54 19.95
C ALA A 26 12.16 -18.08 21.40
N PRO A 27 12.60 -16.82 21.62
CA PRO A 27 12.89 -16.38 22.97
C PRO A 27 11.65 -16.59 23.84
N PRO A 28 11.82 -17.12 25.06
CA PRO A 28 10.71 -17.27 25.99
C PRO A 28 9.97 -15.94 26.15
N SER A 29 8.65 -15.99 26.34
CA SER A 29 7.80 -14.81 26.55
C SER A 29 8.28 -13.94 27.72
N HIS A 30 9.06 -14.52 28.62
CA HIS A 30 9.77 -13.83 29.68
C HIS A 30 11.28 -14.01 29.48
N LEU A 31 12.02 -12.90 29.30
CA LEU A 31 13.49 -12.93 29.22
C LEU A 31 14.05 -13.37 30.58
N SER A 32 15.01 -14.30 30.59
CA SER A 32 15.68 -14.75 31.81
C SER A 32 17.17 -14.96 31.55
N GLY A 33 18.02 -14.61 32.52
CA GLY A 33 19.48 -14.79 32.44
C GLY A 33 20.19 -13.77 31.53
N ALA A 34 21.25 -14.20 30.83
CA ALA A 34 22.14 -13.32 30.05
C ALA A 34 21.45 -12.53 28.90
N THR A 35 20.22 -12.90 28.54
CA THR A 35 19.39 -12.19 27.55
C THR A 35 18.53 -11.07 28.16
N ASP A 36 18.48 -10.95 29.49
CA ASP A 36 17.66 -9.99 30.23
C ASP A 36 18.39 -8.67 30.47
N ASN A 37 18.63 -7.91 29.39
CA ASN A 37 19.23 -6.58 29.44
C ASN A 37 18.21 -5.48 29.11
N ALA A 38 18.53 -4.24 29.44
CA ALA A 38 17.62 -3.10 29.25
C ALA A 38 17.12 -2.97 27.81
N PHE A 39 18.00 -3.17 26.82
CA PHE A 39 17.65 -3.11 25.41
C PHE A 39 16.62 -4.18 25.00
N ASN A 40 16.79 -5.43 25.43
CA ASN A 40 15.87 -6.51 25.13
C ASN A 40 14.50 -6.32 25.82
N ARG A 41 14.49 -5.76 27.04
CA ARG A 41 13.25 -5.39 27.75
C ARG A 41 12.48 -4.29 27.04
N GLU A 42 13.16 -3.23 26.62
CA GLU A 42 12.55 -2.15 25.85
C GLU A 42 11.96 -2.66 24.53
N ARG A 43 12.69 -3.51 23.80
CA ARG A 43 12.19 -4.11 22.57
C ARG A 43 10.94 -4.97 22.80
N GLN A 44 10.89 -5.71 23.90
CA GLN A 44 9.71 -6.50 24.25
C GLN A 44 8.52 -5.60 24.60
N ALA A 45 8.74 -4.55 25.40
CA ALA A 45 7.72 -3.56 25.72
C ALA A 45 7.17 -2.86 24.45
N VAL A 46 8.04 -2.49 23.50
CA VAL A 46 7.64 -1.92 22.21
C VAL A 46 6.80 -2.91 21.40
N LYS A 47 7.17 -4.20 21.37
CA LYS A 47 6.40 -5.23 20.67
C LYS A 47 5.01 -5.40 21.28
N GLU A 48 4.91 -5.44 22.59
CA GLU A 48 3.63 -5.56 23.31
C GLU A 48 2.74 -4.34 23.08
N HIS A 49 3.32 -3.13 23.18
CA HIS A 49 2.61 -1.88 22.90
C HIS A 49 2.13 -1.82 21.44
N ALA A 50 2.98 -2.22 20.49
CA ALA A 50 2.63 -2.28 19.07
C ALA A 50 1.49 -3.28 18.82
N ALA A 51 1.53 -4.47 19.42
CA ALA A 51 0.47 -5.46 19.26
C ALA A 51 -0.88 -4.93 19.76
N ALA A 52 -0.92 -4.28 20.93
CA ALA A 52 -2.13 -3.67 21.48
C ALA A 52 -2.63 -2.52 20.61
N THR A 53 -1.73 -1.65 20.15
CA THR A 53 -2.06 -0.49 19.31
C THR A 53 -2.58 -0.94 17.93
N SER A 54 -1.96 -1.95 17.31
CA SER A 54 -2.42 -2.50 16.04
C SER A 54 -3.80 -3.16 16.14
N ASP A 55 -4.10 -3.86 17.24
CA ASP A 55 -5.45 -4.41 17.46
C ASP A 55 -6.49 -3.30 17.60
N LEU A 56 -6.18 -2.23 18.36
CA LEU A 56 -7.05 -1.06 18.48
C LEU A 56 -7.36 -0.43 17.11
N TRP A 57 -6.34 -0.15 16.30
CA TRP A 57 -6.52 0.46 14.98
C TRP A 57 -7.26 -0.45 14.01
N ARG A 58 -7.03 -1.77 14.07
CA ARG A 58 -7.82 -2.74 13.30
C ARG A 58 -9.30 -2.66 13.65
N LYS A 59 -9.62 -2.61 14.95
CA LYS A 59 -11.01 -2.48 15.43
C LYS A 59 -11.62 -1.16 14.97
N LEU A 60 -10.92 -0.03 15.09
CA LEU A 60 -11.43 1.25 14.60
C LEU A 60 -11.66 1.26 13.09
N ALA A 61 -10.73 0.71 12.31
CA ALA A 61 -10.90 0.60 10.86
C ALA A 61 -12.16 -0.19 10.48
N ILE A 62 -12.42 -1.30 11.16
CA ILE A 62 -13.58 -2.17 10.85
C ILE A 62 -14.87 -1.59 11.44
N TYR A 63 -14.87 -1.11 12.67
CA TYR A 63 -16.11 -0.75 13.38
C TYR A 63 -16.48 0.72 13.27
N VAL A 64 -15.57 1.59 12.83
CA VAL A 64 -15.83 3.02 12.65
C VAL A 64 -15.70 3.39 11.18
N THR A 65 -14.55 3.12 10.57
CA THR A 65 -14.30 3.58 9.18
C THR A 65 -15.22 2.89 8.18
N VAL A 66 -15.43 1.57 8.28
CA VAL A 66 -16.33 0.86 7.34
C VAL A 66 -17.78 1.39 7.43
N PRO A 67 -18.43 1.48 8.62
CA PRO A 67 -19.76 2.08 8.71
C PRO A 67 -19.82 3.53 8.21
N ALA A 68 -18.81 4.36 8.53
CA ALA A 68 -18.75 5.74 8.05
C ALA A 68 -18.68 5.83 6.52
N LEU A 69 -17.88 4.97 5.88
CA LEU A 69 -17.78 4.89 4.42
C LEU A 69 -19.07 4.40 3.78
N ILE A 70 -19.79 3.46 4.41
CA ILE A 70 -21.11 3.02 3.92
C ILE A 70 -22.09 4.20 3.94
N LEU A 71 -22.18 4.93 5.06
CA LEU A 71 -23.07 6.09 5.18
C LEU A 71 -22.70 7.19 4.17
N ALA A 72 -21.42 7.52 4.05
CA ALA A 72 -20.94 8.49 3.07
C ALA A 72 -21.20 8.02 1.63
N GLY A 73 -21.03 6.73 1.33
CA GLY A 73 -21.31 6.13 0.03
C GLY A 73 -22.78 6.22 -0.35
N VAL A 74 -23.70 5.94 0.58
CA VAL A 74 -25.15 6.11 0.36
C VAL A 74 -25.50 7.57 0.13
N ASN A 75 -24.90 8.49 0.88
CA ASN A 75 -25.11 9.93 0.67
C ASN A 75 -24.61 10.37 -0.71
N ALA A 76 -23.38 10.02 -1.08
CA ALA A 76 -22.81 10.34 -2.38
C ALA A 76 -23.62 9.74 -3.54
N TRP A 77 -24.15 8.52 -3.38
CA TRP A 77 -25.01 7.89 -4.38
C TRP A 77 -26.32 8.68 -4.60
N ARG A 78 -26.96 9.17 -3.53
CA ARG A 78 -28.16 10.02 -3.67
C ARG A 78 -27.85 11.34 -4.37
N LEU A 79 -26.77 12.01 -3.96
CA LEU A 79 -26.34 13.26 -4.61
C LEU A 79 -25.98 13.03 -6.08
N TRP A 80 -25.43 11.87 -6.42
CA TRP A 80 -25.12 11.49 -7.80
C TRP A 80 -26.40 11.37 -8.64
N ASP A 81 -27.41 10.67 -8.14
CA ASP A 81 -28.69 10.51 -8.84
C ASP A 81 -29.40 11.87 -9.01
N GLU A 82 -29.46 12.70 -7.95
CA GLU A 82 -30.00 14.07 -8.00
C GLU A 82 -29.24 14.96 -9.00
N HIS A 83 -27.91 14.84 -9.05
CA HIS A 83 -27.09 15.57 -10.01
C HIS A 83 -27.49 15.23 -11.45
N TRP A 84 -27.64 13.95 -11.77
CA TRP A 84 -28.02 13.54 -13.13
C TRP A 84 -29.46 13.88 -13.49
N GLU A 85 -30.37 13.85 -12.52
CA GLU A 85 -31.73 14.36 -12.69
C GLU A 85 -31.71 15.85 -13.07
N HIS A 86 -30.99 16.69 -12.31
CA HIS A 86 -30.82 18.10 -12.63
C HIS A 86 -30.17 18.32 -14.01
N LYS A 87 -29.12 17.54 -14.34
CA LYS A 87 -28.46 17.61 -15.64
C LYS A 87 -29.40 17.27 -16.80
N SER A 88 -30.38 16.39 -16.59
CA SER A 88 -31.35 15.99 -17.62
C SER A 88 -32.35 17.09 -18.00
N HIS A 89 -32.55 18.07 -17.12
CA HIS A 89 -33.40 19.24 -17.37
C HIS A 89 -32.67 20.41 -18.03
N GLU A 90 -31.34 20.36 -18.11
CA GLU A 90 -30.55 21.39 -18.77
C GLU A 90 -30.62 21.23 -20.31
N PRO A 91 -30.48 22.32 -21.08
CA PRO A 91 -30.39 22.23 -22.53
C PRO A 91 -29.23 21.32 -22.98
N PRO A 92 -29.34 20.72 -24.19
CA PRO A 92 -28.25 20.00 -24.83
C PRO A 92 -26.94 20.80 -24.77
N VAL A 93 -25.81 20.13 -24.54
CA VAL A 93 -24.52 20.81 -24.30
C VAL A 93 -24.10 21.68 -25.48
N GLU A 94 -24.42 21.24 -26.70
CA GLU A 94 -24.20 21.95 -27.97
C GLU A 94 -25.00 23.27 -28.06
N GLU A 95 -26.15 23.36 -27.41
CA GLU A 95 -26.99 24.57 -27.44
C GLU A 95 -26.54 25.61 -26.42
N ARG A 96 -25.69 25.24 -25.46
CA ARG A 96 -25.26 26.13 -24.39
C ARG A 96 -24.38 27.24 -24.93
N VAL A 97 -24.53 28.44 -24.37
CA VAL A 97 -23.70 29.58 -24.75
C VAL A 97 -22.28 29.32 -24.27
N GLU A 98 -21.35 29.35 -25.22
CA GLU A 98 -19.93 29.36 -24.93
C GLU A 98 -19.40 30.78 -24.98
N TYR A 99 -18.82 31.23 -23.88
CA TYR A 99 -18.26 32.58 -23.79
C TYR A 99 -16.80 32.60 -24.25
N PRO A 100 -16.26 33.75 -24.71
CA PRO A 100 -14.88 33.84 -25.23
C PRO A 100 -13.77 33.46 -24.25
N TYR A 101 -14.08 33.42 -22.94
CA TYR A 101 -13.14 33.01 -21.90
C TYR A 101 -13.17 31.50 -21.60
N MET A 102 -14.14 30.78 -22.16
CA MET A 102 -14.24 29.32 -22.05
C MET A 102 -13.41 28.66 -23.15
N ASN A 103 -12.98 27.42 -22.92
CA ASN A 103 -12.19 26.59 -23.83
C ASN A 103 -11.04 27.27 -24.60
N ILE A 104 -10.45 28.34 -24.07
CA ILE A 104 -9.33 29.02 -24.73
C ILE A 104 -8.21 28.02 -25.09
N ARG A 105 -7.75 28.07 -26.34
CA ARG A 105 -6.57 27.34 -26.84
C ARG A 105 -5.62 28.32 -27.53
N THR A 106 -4.49 28.62 -26.88
CA THR A 106 -3.41 29.40 -27.51
C THR A 106 -2.50 28.51 -28.39
N LYS A 107 -2.41 27.23 -28.04
CA LYS A 107 -1.76 26.18 -28.80
C LYS A 107 -2.53 24.88 -28.59
N ASN A 108 -2.70 24.11 -29.65
CA ASN A 108 -3.33 22.80 -29.59
C ASN A 108 -2.54 21.85 -28.68
N PHE A 109 -3.24 20.93 -28.03
CA PHE A 109 -2.61 19.81 -27.35
C PHE A 109 -1.82 18.95 -28.35
N PHE A 110 -0.76 18.28 -27.86
CA PHE A 110 0.12 17.48 -28.71
C PHE A 110 -0.42 16.06 -28.98
N TRP A 111 -1.65 15.76 -28.56
CA TRP A 111 -2.29 14.45 -28.68
C TRP A 111 -3.70 14.58 -29.25
N GLY A 112 -4.24 13.45 -29.74
CA GLY A 112 -5.59 13.38 -30.26
C GLY A 112 -5.83 14.35 -31.42
N ASP A 113 -6.94 15.06 -31.37
CA ASP A 113 -7.31 16.13 -32.30
C ASP A 113 -6.72 17.50 -31.93
N GLY A 114 -5.98 17.57 -30.81
CA GLY A 114 -5.37 18.78 -30.29
C GLY A 114 -6.32 19.69 -29.50
N ASP A 115 -7.57 19.30 -29.29
CA ASP A 115 -8.59 20.17 -28.68
C ASP A 115 -9.10 19.66 -27.32
N LYS A 116 -9.29 18.35 -27.23
CA LYS A 116 -9.84 17.68 -26.04
C LYS A 116 -8.77 17.44 -24.97
N THR A 117 -9.13 17.76 -23.73
CA THR A 117 -8.27 17.49 -22.56
C THR A 117 -8.22 16.00 -22.23
N LEU A 118 -7.31 15.59 -21.33
CA LEU A 118 -7.19 14.19 -20.92
C LEU A 118 -8.46 13.62 -20.25
N PHE A 119 -9.23 14.48 -19.58
CA PHE A 119 -10.48 14.12 -18.90
C PHE A 119 -11.72 14.70 -19.60
N TRP A 120 -11.63 14.91 -20.92
CA TRP A 120 -12.74 15.40 -21.71
C TRP A 120 -13.85 14.35 -21.82
N ASN A 121 -15.10 14.77 -21.63
CA ASN A 121 -16.28 13.93 -21.79
C ASN A 121 -17.32 14.64 -22.67
N ASP A 122 -17.56 14.10 -23.87
CA ASP A 122 -18.50 14.65 -24.87
C ASP A 122 -19.95 14.78 -24.35
N LYS A 123 -20.30 14.10 -23.25
CA LYS A 123 -21.64 14.23 -22.63
C LYS A 123 -21.82 15.51 -21.81
N VAL A 124 -20.73 16.15 -21.39
CA VAL A 124 -20.76 17.31 -20.48
C VAL A 124 -19.82 18.44 -20.90
N ASN A 125 -18.94 18.18 -21.86
CA ASN A 125 -18.02 19.16 -22.44
C ASN A 125 -18.30 19.31 -23.92
N HIS A 126 -18.32 20.56 -24.37
CA HIS A 126 -18.49 20.97 -25.75
C HIS A 126 -17.58 22.17 -26.01
N HIS A 127 -17.10 22.31 -27.25
CA HIS A 127 -16.28 23.43 -27.69
C HIS A 127 -16.79 23.91 -29.06
N LYS A 128 -17.41 25.08 -29.08
CA LYS A 128 -17.85 25.82 -30.26
C LYS A 128 -16.64 26.47 -30.90
N LYS A 129 -16.32 26.02 -32.11
CA LYS A 129 -15.28 26.66 -32.91
C LYS A 129 -15.91 27.84 -33.66
N ASP A 130 -15.23 28.99 -33.64
CA ASP A 130 -15.68 30.16 -34.39
C ASP A 130 -15.79 29.81 -35.89
N GLY A 131 -17.01 29.73 -36.41
CA GLY A 131 -17.28 29.40 -37.83
C GLY A 131 -18.33 28.31 -38.08
N GLU A 132 -18.87 27.66 -37.03
CA GLU A 132 -20.07 26.80 -37.07
C GLU A 132 -21.30 27.48 -36.43
#